data_AF-A0A1W9I159-F1
#
_entry.id   AF-A0A1W9I159-F1
#
_cell.length_a   1.000
_cell.length_b   1.000
_cell.length_c   1.000
_cell.angle_alpha   90.00
_cell.angle_beta   90.00
_cell.angle_gamma   90.00
#
_symmetry.space_group_name_H-M   'P 1'
#
loop_
_entity.id
_entity.type
_entity.pdbx_description
1 polymer ?
#
loop_
_entity_poly.entity_id
_entity_poly.type
_entity_poly.pdbx_seq_one_letter_code
_entity_poly.pdbx_strand_id
1 'polypeptide(L)'
;MKKIILSFVLLFAADVFANQTINVQGAGYYPDHYTADAVCAFRNLGRANGYTLWRQAGDVIEGLRSFDGRPYFQREVWRGGMALATVNCSYGGPISISVRNQGYYPDFLTARAVCVFKGMSDAVGFTQFRQAGDVIEGMRSFDGRPYFQREVWRGGMSLDAVNCR
;
A
#
# COMPACT_ATOMS: atom_id res chain seq x y z
N MET A 1 -7.82 -50.81 12.92
CA MET A 1 -7.57 -49.63 12.08
C MET A 1 -8.21 -48.41 12.73
N LYS A 2 -7.43 -47.56 13.42
CA LYS A 2 -7.94 -46.37 14.12
C LYS A 2 -7.81 -45.16 13.19
N LYS A 3 -8.94 -44.52 12.85
CA LYS A 3 -8.99 -43.26 12.10
C LYS A 3 -8.59 -42.12 13.05
N ILE A 4 -7.51 -41.42 12.71
CA ILE A 4 -7.13 -40.17 13.37
C ILE A 4 -7.87 -39.06 12.63
N ILE A 5 -8.80 -38.39 13.32
CA ILE A 5 -9.44 -37.17 12.83
C ILE A 5 -8.48 -36.03 13.20
N LEU A 6 -7.76 -35.50 12.21
CA LEU A 6 -7.05 -34.23 12.37
C LEU A 6 -8.08 -33.09 12.25
N SER A 7 -8.50 -32.56 13.39
CA SER A 7 -9.25 -31.31 13.43
C SER A 7 -8.30 -30.15 13.14
N PHE A 8 -8.44 -29.55 11.96
CA PHE A 8 -7.74 -28.33 11.56
C PHE A 8 -8.41 -27.14 12.26
N VAL A 9 -7.79 -26.61 13.31
CA VAL A 9 -8.24 -25.36 13.93
C VAL A 9 -7.75 -24.21 13.05
N LEU A 10 -8.67 -23.61 12.29
CA LEU A 10 -8.46 -22.30 11.66
C LEU A 10 -8.43 -21.25 12.77
N LEU A 11 -7.24 -20.88 13.24
CA LEU A 11 -7.07 -19.65 14.01
C LEU A 11 -7.29 -18.46 13.07
N PHE A 12 -8.41 -17.77 13.25
CA PHE A 12 -8.55 -16.40 12.76
C PHE A 12 -7.54 -15.53 13.50
N ALA A 13 -6.49 -15.09 12.82
CA ALA A 13 -5.67 -14.00 13.31
C ALA A 13 -6.55 -12.77 13.40
N ALA A 14 -6.73 -12.24 14.61
CA ALA A 14 -7.24 -10.88 14.78
C ALA A 14 -6.24 -9.96 14.07
N ASP A 15 -6.67 -9.32 12.98
CA ASP A 15 -5.95 -8.22 12.36
C ASP A 15 -5.86 -7.09 13.39
N VAL A 16 -4.80 -7.09 14.19
CA VAL A 16 -4.37 -5.91 14.92
C VAL A 16 -3.92 -4.93 13.83
N PHE A 17 -4.78 -3.98 13.47
CA PHE A 17 -4.43 -2.90 12.55
C PHE A 17 -3.18 -2.20 13.09
N ALA A 18 -2.03 -2.51 12.50
CA ALA A 18 -0.76 -1.93 12.89
C ALA A 18 -0.79 -0.44 12.54
N ASN A 19 -0.92 0.42 13.56
CA ASN A 19 -0.75 1.85 13.38
C ASN A 19 0.73 2.15 13.12
N GLN A 20 1.00 2.98 12.12
CA GLN A 20 2.35 3.48 11.81
C GLN A 20 2.43 4.97 12.14
N THR A 21 3.36 5.33 13.01
CA THR A 21 3.66 6.74 13.30
C THR A 21 4.67 7.28 12.29
N ILE A 22 4.28 8.30 11.53
CA ILE A 22 5.12 9.00 10.57
C ILE A 22 5.63 10.28 11.21
N ASN A 23 6.96 10.44 11.28
CA ASN A 23 7.56 11.72 11.65
C ASN A 23 7.61 12.65 10.43
N VAL A 24 6.97 13.81 10.53
CA VAL A 24 6.92 14.86 9.51
C VAL A 24 7.36 16.22 10.07
N GLN A 25 7.98 16.22 11.25
CA GLN A 25 8.50 17.42 11.88
C GLN A 25 9.49 18.12 10.94
N GLY A 26 9.35 19.44 10.80
CA GLY A 26 10.16 20.25 9.89
C GLY A 26 9.67 20.27 8.43
N ALA A 27 8.73 19.41 8.04
CA ALA A 27 8.22 19.38 6.66
C ALA A 27 7.18 20.48 6.36
N GLY A 28 6.73 21.22 7.38
CA GLY A 28 5.81 22.34 7.20
C GLY A 28 4.42 21.92 6.75
N TYR A 29 3.84 20.86 7.33
CA TYR A 29 2.45 20.48 7.06
C TYR A 29 1.48 21.22 7.99
N TYR A 30 0.40 21.72 7.41
CA TYR A 30 -0.66 22.43 8.12
C TYR A 30 -1.28 21.55 9.22
N PRO A 31 -1.52 22.09 10.43
CA PRO A 31 -1.93 21.31 11.59
C PRO A 31 -3.44 21.00 11.60
N ASP A 32 -3.94 20.29 10.58
CA ASP A 32 -5.32 19.79 10.54
C ASP A 32 -5.44 18.31 10.15
N HIS A 33 -6.64 17.76 10.36
CA HIS A 33 -6.90 16.36 10.13
C HIS A 33 -6.87 15.97 8.64
N TYR A 34 -7.32 16.85 7.73
CA TYR A 34 -7.24 16.60 6.29
C TYR A 34 -5.78 16.51 5.82
N THR A 35 -4.91 17.38 6.30
CA THR A 35 -3.49 17.32 5.97
C THR A 35 -2.85 16.06 6.57
N ALA A 36 -3.23 15.65 7.78
CA ALA A 36 -2.78 14.39 8.36
C ALA A 36 -3.23 13.16 7.55
N ASP A 37 -4.49 13.11 7.09
CA ASP A 37 -5.01 12.05 6.21
C ASP A 37 -4.25 12.00 4.89
N ALA A 38 -3.98 13.16 4.31
CA ALA A 38 -3.20 13.28 3.08
C ALA A 38 -1.77 12.77 3.25
N VAL A 39 -1.13 13.03 4.40
CA VAL A 39 0.19 12.49 4.74
C VAL A 39 0.15 10.96 4.78
N CYS A 40 -0.88 10.36 5.38
CA CYS A 40 -1.04 8.91 5.40
C CYS A 40 -1.25 8.33 3.99
N ALA A 41 -2.17 8.92 3.22
CA ALA A 41 -2.45 8.49 1.85
C ALA A 41 -1.21 8.62 0.94
N PHE A 42 -0.41 9.69 1.10
CA PHE A 42 0.84 9.88 0.36
C PHE A 42 1.89 8.80 0.66
N ARG A 43 1.77 8.12 1.81
CA ARG A 43 2.62 6.99 2.21
C ARG A 43 1.99 5.63 1.91
N ASN A 44 0.90 5.59 1.13
CA ASN A 44 0.09 4.39 0.87
C ASN A 44 -0.46 3.75 2.16
N LEU A 45 -0.68 4.56 3.19
CA LEU A 45 -1.33 4.15 4.43
C LEU A 45 -2.81 4.54 4.38
N GLY A 46 -3.56 4.12 5.40
CA GLY A 46 -4.97 4.42 5.54
C GLY A 46 -5.20 5.88 5.94
N ARG A 47 -6.16 6.10 6.83
CA ARG A 47 -6.43 7.43 7.39
C ARG A 47 -5.60 7.71 8.63
N ALA A 48 -5.43 8.98 8.97
CA ALA A 48 -4.86 9.38 10.24
C ALA A 48 -5.82 9.04 11.38
N ASN A 49 -5.31 8.40 12.42
CA ASN A 49 -6.00 8.14 13.69
C ASN A 49 -5.62 9.15 14.78
N GLY A 50 -4.80 10.15 14.42
CA GLY A 50 -4.32 11.21 15.29
C GLY A 50 -3.03 11.82 14.77
N TYR A 51 -2.67 12.98 15.30
CA TYR A 51 -1.42 13.65 15.00
C TYR A 51 -0.95 14.47 16.21
N THR A 52 0.34 14.77 16.25
CA THR A 52 0.92 15.71 17.22
C THR A 52 1.42 16.95 16.49
N LEU A 53 1.53 18.04 17.24
CA LEU A 53 1.98 19.33 16.72
C LEU A 53 3.35 19.67 17.31
N TRP A 54 4.15 20.40 16.55
CA TRP A 54 5.37 21.01 17.04
C TRP A 54 5.38 22.50 16.71
N ARG A 55 6.12 23.25 17.53
CA ARG A 55 6.31 24.68 17.32
C ARG A 55 7.46 24.89 16.35
N GLN A 56 7.13 25.33 15.14
CA GLN A 56 8.09 25.79 14.14
C GLN A 56 8.57 27.20 14.48
N ALA A 57 9.81 27.52 14.12
CA ALA A 57 10.37 28.85 14.39
C ALA A 57 9.60 29.93 13.60
N GLY A 58 9.17 30.99 14.30
CA GLY A 58 8.39 32.09 13.73
C GLY A 58 6.88 31.92 13.87
N ASP A 59 6.16 33.04 13.88
CA ASP A 59 4.69 33.05 14.06
C ASP A 59 3.92 32.82 12.76
N VAL A 60 4.57 32.96 11.60
CA VAL A 60 3.98 32.77 10.27
C VAL A 60 4.71 31.63 9.57
N ILE A 61 3.96 30.66 9.06
CA ILE A 61 4.49 29.51 8.33
C ILE A 61 3.91 29.55 6.91
N GLU A 62 4.76 29.42 5.90
CA GLU A 62 4.37 28.99 4.55
C GLU A 62 4.67 27.49 4.45
N GLY A 63 3.66 26.68 4.15
CA GLY A 63 3.80 25.23 4.12
C GLY A 63 2.73 24.54 3.30
N LEU A 64 2.55 23.24 3.51
CA LEU A 64 1.71 22.37 2.71
C LEU A 64 0.40 22.03 3.43
N ARG A 65 -0.73 22.19 2.75
CA ARG A 65 -2.06 21.84 3.26
C ARG A 65 -2.81 20.97 2.25
N SER A 66 -3.53 19.96 2.74
CA SER A 66 -4.59 19.28 1.97
C SER A 66 -5.95 19.71 2.50
N PHE A 67 -6.87 20.03 1.59
CA PHE A 67 -8.21 20.50 1.94
C PHE A 67 -9.26 19.39 1.96
N ASP A 68 -8.93 18.20 1.43
CA ASP A 68 -9.88 17.11 1.23
C ASP A 68 -9.38 15.74 1.71
N GLY A 69 -8.18 15.69 2.34
CA GLY A 69 -7.59 14.45 2.83
C GLY A 69 -6.92 13.60 1.76
N ARG A 70 -6.93 14.03 0.50
CA ARG A 70 -6.23 13.35 -0.60
C ARG A 70 -4.77 13.79 -0.63
N PRO A 71 -3.86 12.99 -1.23
CA PRO A 71 -2.42 13.31 -1.30
C PRO A 71 -2.10 14.43 -2.31
N TYR A 72 -2.93 15.48 -2.35
CA TYR A 72 -2.75 16.71 -3.09
C TYR A 72 -2.51 17.84 -2.09
N PHE A 73 -1.30 18.40 -2.11
CA PHE A 73 -0.90 19.47 -1.20
C PHE A 73 -0.81 20.79 -1.95
N GLN A 74 -1.38 21.83 -1.35
CA GLN A 74 -1.27 23.21 -1.82
C GLN A 74 -0.40 24.01 -0.84
N ARG A 75 0.28 25.02 -1.37
CA ARG A 75 0.97 25.97 -0.49
C ARG A 75 -0.05 26.84 0.20
N GLU A 76 0.10 26.96 1.52
CA GLU A 76 -0.75 27.78 2.38
C GLU A 76 0.12 28.56 3.34
N VAL A 77 -0.31 29.77 3.69
CA VAL A 77 0.34 30.58 4.72
C VAL A 77 -0.58 30.68 5.93
N TRP A 78 -0.09 30.33 7.11
CA TRP A 78 -0.87 30.41 8.34
C TRP A 78 -0.09 30.97 9.51
N ARG A 79 -0.82 31.34 10.57
CA ARG A 79 -0.28 31.94 11.79
C ARG A 79 -0.33 30.96 12.96
N GLY A 80 0.46 31.23 13.99
CA GLY A 80 0.48 30.49 15.26
C GLY A 80 1.72 29.63 15.45
N GLY A 81 2.58 29.50 14.44
CA GLY A 81 3.85 28.80 14.55
C GLY A 81 3.73 27.29 14.80
N MET A 82 2.58 26.68 14.56
CA MET A 82 2.36 25.24 14.76
C MET A 82 2.28 24.50 13.43
N ALA A 83 2.91 23.34 13.36
CA ALA A 83 2.84 22.43 12.22
C ALA A 83 2.74 20.97 12.71
N LEU A 84 2.37 20.04 11.82
CA LEU A 84 2.36 18.61 12.16
C LEU A 84 3.77 18.14 12.50
N ALA A 85 3.90 17.38 13.59
CA ALA A 85 5.16 16.77 14.04
C ALA A 85 5.16 15.28 13.73
N THR A 86 4.15 14.57 14.22
CA THR A 86 3.91 13.17 13.89
C THR A 86 2.48 12.95 13.47
N VAL A 87 2.27 11.97 12.59
CA VAL A 87 0.94 11.52 12.17
C VAL A 87 0.85 10.02 12.43
N ASN A 88 -0.17 9.59 13.17
CA ASN A 88 -0.46 8.18 13.39
C ASN A 88 -1.40 7.71 12.29
N CYS A 89 -0.90 6.92 11.36
CA CYS A 89 -1.67 6.37 10.26
C CYS A 89 -2.19 4.98 10.60
N SER A 90 -3.47 4.75 10.35
CA SER A 90 -4.00 3.39 10.26
C SER A 90 -3.35 2.66 9.08
N TYR A 91 -3.20 1.36 9.21
CA TYR A 91 -2.85 0.53 8.08
C TYR A 91 -3.96 0.63 7.03
N GLY A 92 -3.62 1.07 5.83
CA GLY A 92 -4.52 1.04 4.69
C GLY A 92 -4.69 -0.42 4.30
N GLY A 93 -5.92 -0.89 4.15
CA GLY A 93 -6.15 -2.23 3.60
C GLY A 93 -5.43 -2.40 2.24
N PRO A 94 -5.21 -3.63 1.79
CA PRO A 94 -4.48 -3.88 0.55
C PRO A 94 -5.02 -3.09 -0.64
N ILE A 95 -4.12 -2.46 -1.40
CA ILE A 95 -4.47 -1.77 -2.64
C ILE A 95 -4.55 -2.78 -3.77
N SER A 96 -5.71 -2.89 -4.41
CA SER A 96 -5.88 -3.78 -5.55
C SER A 96 -5.44 -3.10 -6.85
N ILE A 97 -4.47 -3.71 -7.55
CA ILE A 97 -3.91 -3.22 -8.80
C ILE A 97 -4.29 -4.20 -9.90
N SER A 98 -5.11 -3.75 -10.85
CA SER A 98 -5.37 -4.57 -12.03
C SER A 98 -4.12 -4.67 -12.89
N VAL A 99 -3.72 -5.90 -13.19
CA VAL A 99 -2.67 -6.25 -14.15
C VAL A 99 -3.20 -7.14 -15.28
N ARG A 100 -4.52 -7.14 -15.44
CA ARG A 100 -5.22 -7.92 -16.45
C ARG A 100 -4.61 -7.66 -17.83
N ASN A 101 -4.45 -8.75 -18.59
CA ASN A 101 -3.88 -8.75 -19.94
C ASN A 101 -2.41 -8.30 -20.06
N GLN A 102 -1.68 -8.15 -18.95
CA GLN A 102 -0.24 -7.85 -18.98
C GLN A 102 0.64 -9.10 -19.06
N GLY A 103 0.03 -10.30 -18.96
CA GLY A 103 0.74 -11.57 -19.11
C GLY A 103 1.71 -11.83 -17.97
N TYR A 104 1.31 -11.60 -16.72
CA TYR A 104 2.09 -12.02 -15.55
C TYR A 104 1.71 -13.43 -15.12
N TYR A 105 2.73 -14.24 -14.84
CA TYR A 105 2.56 -15.60 -14.35
C TYR A 105 1.79 -15.61 -13.02
N PRO A 106 0.77 -16.48 -12.85
CA PRO A 106 -0.15 -16.41 -11.72
C PRO A 106 0.38 -17.09 -10.45
N ASP A 107 1.52 -16.61 -9.93
CA ASP A 107 2.07 -17.02 -8.64
C ASP A 107 2.34 -15.85 -7.69
N PHE A 108 2.56 -16.18 -6.42
CA PHE A 108 2.74 -15.19 -5.36
C PHE A 108 4.06 -14.41 -5.50
N LEU A 109 5.11 -15.04 -6.02
CA LEU A 109 6.40 -14.37 -6.27
C LEU A 109 6.24 -13.29 -7.34
N THR A 110 5.55 -13.61 -8.44
CA THR A 110 5.27 -12.64 -9.50
C THR A 110 4.34 -11.53 -9.00
N ALA A 111 3.31 -11.87 -8.22
CA ALA A 111 2.47 -10.88 -7.56
C ALA A 111 3.27 -9.92 -6.66
N ARG A 112 4.17 -10.46 -5.82
CA ARG A 112 5.07 -9.65 -4.97
C ARG A 112 5.95 -8.74 -5.80
N ALA A 113 6.56 -9.26 -6.86
CA ALA A 113 7.38 -8.50 -7.77
C ALA A 113 6.61 -7.33 -8.42
N VAL A 114 5.34 -7.55 -8.79
CA VAL A 114 4.44 -6.49 -9.29
C VAL A 114 4.24 -5.39 -8.23
N CYS A 115 3.97 -5.75 -6.98
CA CYS A 115 3.81 -4.76 -5.92
C CYS A 115 5.08 -3.93 -5.71
N VAL A 116 6.23 -4.60 -5.62
CA VAL A 116 7.53 -3.94 -5.47
C VAL A 116 7.85 -3.05 -6.66
N PHE A 117 7.58 -3.52 -7.88
CA PHE A 117 7.74 -2.72 -9.10
C PHE A 117 6.84 -1.47 -9.11
N LYS A 118 5.68 -1.53 -8.46
CA LYS A 118 4.75 -0.41 -8.29
C LYS A 118 5.02 0.44 -7.04
N GLY A 119 6.15 0.21 -6.35
CA GLY A 119 6.59 1.01 -5.20
C GLY A 119 5.96 0.61 -3.86
N MET A 120 5.36 -0.58 -3.78
CA MET A 120 4.82 -1.15 -2.55
C MET A 120 5.79 -2.17 -1.95
N SER A 121 5.63 -2.46 -0.66
CA SER A 121 6.51 -3.36 0.09
C SER A 121 6.31 -4.85 -0.22
N ASP A 122 5.07 -5.27 -0.48
CA ASP A 122 4.75 -6.69 -0.66
C ASP A 122 3.41 -6.95 -1.37
N ALA A 123 3.19 -8.20 -1.76
CA ALA A 123 1.86 -8.71 -2.09
C ALA A 123 1.23 -9.35 -0.85
N VAL A 124 -0.09 -9.19 -0.71
CA VAL A 124 -0.88 -9.95 0.29
C VAL A 124 -1.76 -11.00 -0.37
N GLY A 125 -1.95 -10.91 -1.69
CA GLY A 125 -2.78 -11.84 -2.45
C GLY A 125 -2.93 -11.38 -3.90
N PHE A 126 -3.56 -12.22 -4.70
CA PHE A 126 -3.83 -11.92 -6.10
C PHE A 126 -5.05 -12.70 -6.59
N THR A 127 -5.68 -12.21 -7.65
CA THR A 127 -6.68 -12.94 -8.43
C THR A 127 -6.10 -13.33 -9.77
N GLN A 128 -6.69 -14.34 -10.39
CA GLN A 128 -6.28 -14.84 -11.69
C GLN A 128 -7.45 -14.72 -12.66
N PHE A 129 -7.16 -14.50 -13.94
CA PHE A 129 -8.16 -14.60 -15.00
C PHE A 129 -7.68 -15.52 -16.11
N ARG A 130 -8.66 -16.10 -16.82
CA ARG A 130 -8.40 -16.86 -18.02
C ARG A 130 -8.20 -15.90 -19.19
N GLN A 131 -7.01 -15.92 -19.75
CA GLN A 131 -6.64 -15.23 -20.99
C GLN A 131 -7.02 -16.11 -22.20
N ALA A 132 -7.15 -15.52 -23.38
CA ALA A 132 -7.47 -16.27 -24.60
C ALA A 132 -6.31 -17.19 -25.00
N GLY A 133 -6.61 -18.47 -25.27
CA GLY A 133 -5.62 -19.49 -25.61
C GLY A 133 -5.13 -20.30 -24.40
N ASP A 134 -4.54 -21.46 -24.68
CA ASP A 134 -4.06 -22.38 -23.63
C ASP A 134 -2.57 -22.22 -23.31
N VAL A 135 -1.83 -21.44 -24.11
CA VAL A 135 -0.40 -21.16 -23.92
C VAL A 135 -0.22 -19.65 -23.84
N ILE A 136 0.50 -19.20 -22.82
CA ILE A 136 0.85 -17.79 -22.63
C ILE A 136 2.38 -17.68 -22.64
N GLU A 137 2.91 -16.76 -23.45
CA GLU A 137 4.26 -16.22 -23.29
C GLU A 137 4.13 -14.89 -22.53
N GLY A 138 4.77 -14.80 -21.37
CA GLY A 138 4.63 -13.63 -20.51
C GLY A 138 5.79 -13.48 -19.54
N MET A 139 5.54 -12.78 -18.44
CA MET A 139 6.54 -12.37 -17.47
C MET A 139 6.36 -13.10 -16.13
N ARG A 140 7.46 -13.58 -15.56
CA ARG A 140 7.51 -14.22 -14.24
C ARG A 140 8.66 -13.67 -13.41
N SER A 141 8.44 -13.53 -12.10
CA SER A 141 9.54 -13.33 -11.14
C SER A 141 9.71 -14.60 -10.30
N PHE A 142 10.94 -15.10 -10.22
CA PHE A 142 11.26 -16.35 -9.52
C PHE A 142 11.69 -16.13 -8.07
N ASP A 143 11.99 -14.89 -7.68
CA ASP A 143 12.51 -14.53 -6.36
C ASP A 143 11.67 -13.46 -5.65
N GLY A 144 10.58 -13.01 -6.28
CA GLY A 144 9.71 -11.97 -5.74
C GLY A 144 10.26 -10.55 -5.84
N ARG A 145 11.41 -10.37 -6.50
CA ARG A 145 11.99 -9.05 -6.80
C ARG A 145 11.45 -8.54 -8.13
N PRO A 146 11.51 -7.22 -8.41
CA PRO A 146 10.99 -6.62 -9.64
C PRO A 146 11.88 -6.92 -10.88
N TYR A 147 12.43 -8.13 -10.96
CA TYR A 147 13.17 -8.67 -12.10
C TYR A 147 12.28 -9.73 -12.77
N PHE A 148 11.71 -9.36 -13.91
CA PHE A 148 10.84 -10.24 -14.68
C PHE A 148 11.60 -10.93 -15.79
N GLN A 149 11.40 -12.24 -15.93
CA GLN A 149 11.93 -13.05 -17.01
C GLN A 149 10.78 -13.50 -17.90
N ARG A 150 11.07 -13.69 -19.20
CA ARG A 150 10.10 -14.31 -20.08
C ARG A 150 9.91 -15.77 -19.70
N GLU A 151 8.66 -16.19 -19.63
CA GLU A 151 8.26 -17.56 -19.33
C GLU A 151 7.13 -17.94 -20.27
N VAL A 152 7.10 -19.22 -20.68
CA VAL A 152 5.99 -19.79 -21.43
C VAL A 152 5.29 -20.82 -20.56
N TRP A 153 3.99 -20.69 -20.36
CA TRP A 153 3.22 -21.62 -19.54
C TRP A 153 1.90 -22.02 -20.19
N ARG A 154 1.35 -23.13 -19.69
CA ARG A 154 0.08 -23.72 -20.15
C ARG A 154 -1.05 -23.46 -19.16
N GLY A 155 -2.29 -23.59 -19.64
CA GLY A 155 -3.52 -23.47 -18.84
C GLY A 155 -4.27 -22.14 -19.03
N GLY A 156 -3.67 -21.18 -19.74
CA GLY A 156 -4.32 -19.91 -20.09
C GLY A 156 -4.63 -18.99 -18.91
N MET A 157 -4.02 -19.20 -17.74
CA MET A 157 -4.25 -18.37 -16.55
C MET A 157 -3.14 -17.32 -16.41
N SER A 158 -3.51 -16.09 -16.07
CA SER A 158 -2.57 -15.03 -15.70
C SER A 158 -3.13 -14.16 -14.58
N LEU A 159 -2.28 -13.33 -13.95
CA LEU A 159 -2.73 -12.40 -12.92
C LEU A 159 -3.76 -11.42 -13.46
N ASP A 160 -4.87 -11.25 -12.73
CA ASP A 160 -5.94 -10.28 -13.04
C ASP A 160 -5.76 -9.02 -12.20
N ALA A 161 -5.68 -9.19 -10.89
CA ALA A 161 -5.36 -8.14 -9.94
C ALA A 161 -4.39 -8.65 -8.88
N VAL A 162 -3.56 -7.75 -8.38
CA VAL A 162 -2.65 -8.00 -7.27
C VAL A 162 -3.01 -7.06 -6.13
N ASN A 163 -3.18 -7.62 -4.94
CA ASN A 163 -3.43 -6.84 -3.73
C ASN A 163 -2.09 -6.58 -3.05
N CYS A 164 -1.70 -5.31 -3.00
CA CYS A 164 -0.39 -4.86 -2.57
C CYS A 164 -0.46 -4.06 -1.27
N ARG A 165 0.67 -4.03 -0.56
CA ARG A 165 0.89 -3.21 0.64
C ARG A 165 2.19 -2.43 0.55
#